data_AF-A0A2A9NHD2-F1
#
_entry.id   AF-A0A2A9NHD2-F1
#
_cell.length_a   1.000
_cell.length_b   1.000
_cell.length_c   1.000
_cell.angle_alpha   90.00
_cell.angle_beta   90.00
_cell.angle_gamma   90.00
#
_symmetry.space_group_name_H-M   'P 1'
#
loop_
_entity.id
_entity.type
_entity.pdbx_description
1 polymer ?
#
loop_
_entity_poly.entity_id
_entity_poly.type
_entity_poly.pdbx_seq_one_letter_code
_entity_poly.pdbx_strand_id
1 'polypeptide(L)'
;MSSPTSASALAPARPRLFAHIPEVPDFDPTTVKGQLTDDEKRTAIKVYAYFVGMDKKTSFAPHVASRIKFAEMNFYGRELLGKKQKRSDGKGEPVVLPTSESVLEVVVGEDMCNSFGVMHGGCAALFLDMATVSCIVNYGIATGMDTTGVSHAMNVVYHQPARIGRKIRIVARTMSMSGRIRTARGEMWDGDVLCTSCIHSIVNVSGKMERAGGKL
;
A
#
# COMPACT_ATOMS: atom_id res chain seq x y z
N MET A 1 44.07 -12.68 17.82
CA MET A 1 42.88 -11.92 18.24
C MET A 1 42.01 -11.71 17.02
N SER A 2 41.12 -12.65 16.74
CA SER A 2 40.21 -12.65 15.60
C SER A 2 38.83 -12.17 16.05
N SER A 3 38.36 -11.10 15.40
CA SER A 3 37.05 -10.48 15.55
C SER A 3 35.90 -11.43 15.19
N PRO A 4 34.78 -11.43 15.92
CA PRO A 4 33.63 -12.27 15.58
C PRO A 4 32.84 -11.64 14.44
N THR A 5 32.64 -12.43 13.39
CA THR A 5 31.84 -12.15 12.20
C THR A 5 30.38 -11.90 12.60
N SER A 6 29.79 -10.82 12.09
CA SER A 6 28.41 -10.43 12.37
C SER A 6 27.42 -11.52 12.00
N ALA A 7 26.55 -11.89 12.95
CA ALA A 7 25.38 -12.70 12.69
C ALA A 7 24.49 -12.02 11.64
N SER A 8 24.37 -12.65 10.47
CA SER A 8 23.36 -12.32 9.47
C SER A 8 21.98 -12.42 10.11
N ALA A 9 21.30 -11.29 10.29
CA ALA A 9 19.92 -11.27 10.72
C ALA A 9 19.09 -11.98 9.64
N LEU A 10 18.52 -13.15 9.98
CA LEU A 10 17.61 -13.87 9.11
C LEU A 10 16.53 -12.89 8.63
N ALA A 11 16.42 -12.71 7.31
CA ALA A 11 15.29 -12.02 6.72
C ALA A 11 13.99 -12.65 7.26
N PRO A 12 12.98 -11.85 7.65
CA PRO A 12 11.73 -12.39 8.15
C PRO A 12 11.15 -13.36 7.12
N ALA A 13 10.66 -14.51 7.58
CA ALA A 13 10.05 -15.51 6.71
C ALA A 13 8.94 -14.84 5.89
N ARG A 14 9.10 -14.83 4.56
CA ARG A 14 8.12 -14.23 3.63
C ARG A 14 6.74 -14.81 3.95
N PRO A 15 5.67 -14.00 4.00
CA PRO A 15 4.33 -14.53 4.09
C PRO A 15 4.12 -15.54 2.95
N ARG A 16 3.93 -16.82 3.30
CA ARG A 16 3.68 -17.91 2.30
C ARG A 16 2.51 -17.58 1.38
N LEU A 17 1.64 -16.68 1.82
CA LEU A 17 0.43 -16.23 1.17
C LEU A 17 0.65 -15.63 -0.24
N PHE A 18 1.82 -15.04 -0.52
CA PHE A 18 2.10 -14.42 -1.83
C PHE A 18 2.97 -15.29 -2.76
N ALA A 19 3.33 -16.50 -2.34
CA ALA A 19 4.18 -17.39 -3.13
C ALA A 19 3.54 -17.80 -4.46
N HIS A 20 2.21 -17.85 -4.51
CA HIS A 20 1.44 -18.29 -5.68
C HIS A 20 1.11 -17.15 -6.66
N ILE A 21 1.44 -15.91 -6.32
CA ILE A 21 1.16 -14.75 -7.17
C ILE A 21 2.23 -14.67 -8.26
N PRO A 22 1.86 -14.63 -9.54
CA PRO A 22 2.81 -14.48 -10.65
C PRO A 22 3.67 -13.24 -10.49
N GLU A 23 4.92 -13.33 -10.92
CA GLU A 23 5.80 -12.16 -11.02
C GLU A 23 5.28 -11.19 -12.10
N VAL A 24 5.57 -9.90 -11.94
CA VAL A 24 5.34 -8.89 -12.97
C VAL A 24 6.60 -8.82 -13.84
N PRO A 25 6.55 -9.27 -15.11
CA PRO A 25 7.71 -9.21 -15.98
C PRO A 25 8.23 -7.78 -16.12
N ASP A 26 9.54 -7.63 -16.29
CA ASP A 26 10.21 -6.36 -16.62
C ASP A 26 10.06 -5.24 -15.58
N PHE A 27 9.57 -5.52 -14.37
CA PHE A 27 9.60 -4.53 -13.30
C PHE A 27 11.03 -4.33 -12.77
N ASP A 28 11.53 -3.10 -12.91
CA ASP A 28 12.79 -2.64 -12.33
C ASP A 28 12.56 -1.93 -10.98
N PRO A 29 12.88 -2.55 -9.84
CA PRO A 29 12.68 -1.98 -8.51
C PRO A 29 13.55 -0.74 -8.24
N THR A 30 14.62 -0.52 -9.01
CA THR A 30 15.49 0.67 -8.84
C THR A 30 14.80 1.97 -9.28
N THR A 31 13.75 1.87 -10.10
CA THR A 31 12.92 3.00 -10.52
C THR A 31 12.01 3.53 -9.40
N VAL A 32 11.81 2.74 -8.34
CA VAL A 32 11.01 3.10 -7.17
C VAL A 32 11.95 3.43 -6.01
N LYS A 33 11.85 4.65 -5.48
CA LYS A 33 12.68 5.09 -4.35
C LYS A 33 12.16 4.50 -3.03
N GLY A 34 12.92 4.73 -1.96
CA GLY A 34 12.47 4.47 -0.59
C GLY A 34 13.22 3.34 0.11
N GLN A 35 12.75 3.02 1.32
CA GLN A 35 13.46 2.18 2.30
C GLN A 35 13.20 0.67 2.15
N LEU A 36 12.20 0.25 1.39
CA LEU A 36 12.04 -1.16 1.07
C LEU A 36 13.22 -1.66 0.23
N THR A 37 13.63 -2.91 0.46
CA THR A 37 14.63 -3.57 -0.40
C THR A 37 14.05 -3.87 -1.77
N ASP A 38 14.89 -4.12 -2.76
CA ASP A 38 14.45 -4.44 -4.12
C ASP A 38 13.56 -5.70 -4.16
N ASP A 39 13.87 -6.70 -3.34
CA ASP A 39 13.05 -7.90 -3.18
C ASP A 39 11.67 -7.61 -2.56
N GLU A 40 11.63 -6.72 -1.57
CA GLU A 40 10.38 -6.27 -0.96
C GLU A 40 9.53 -5.48 -1.96
N LYS A 41 10.16 -4.60 -2.77
CA LYS A 41 9.49 -3.85 -3.85
C LYS A 41 8.91 -4.77 -4.93
N ARG A 42 9.67 -5.78 -5.38
CA ARG A 42 9.18 -6.80 -6.33
C ARG A 42 7.96 -7.52 -5.78
N THR A 43 8.02 -7.92 -4.51
CA THR A 43 6.90 -8.56 -3.82
C THR A 43 5.69 -7.63 -3.73
N ALA A 44 5.90 -6.35 -3.41
CA ALA A 44 4.83 -5.36 -3.33
C ALA A 44 4.14 -5.17 -4.68
N ILE A 45 4.90 -5.02 -5.76
CA ILE A 45 4.36 -4.82 -7.11
C ILE A 45 3.56 -6.01 -7.61
N LYS A 46 4.02 -7.24 -7.39
CA LYS A 46 3.22 -8.41 -7.82
C LYS A 46 1.92 -8.54 -7.03
N VAL A 47 1.95 -8.25 -5.74
CA VAL A 47 0.74 -8.25 -4.90
C VAL A 47 -0.22 -7.15 -5.35
N TYR A 48 0.29 -5.95 -5.65
CA TYR A 48 -0.49 -4.86 -6.22
C TYR A 48 -1.15 -5.25 -7.55
N ALA A 49 -0.38 -5.80 -8.49
CA ALA A 49 -0.88 -6.23 -9.79
C ALA A 49 -1.97 -7.29 -9.68
N TYR A 50 -1.84 -8.21 -8.72
CA TYR A 50 -2.84 -9.23 -8.41
C TYR A 50 -4.15 -8.62 -7.88
N PHE A 51 -4.07 -7.67 -6.95
CA PHE A 51 -5.26 -7.02 -6.39
C PHE A 51 -5.98 -6.10 -7.37
N VAL A 52 -5.24 -5.38 -8.22
CA VAL A 52 -5.82 -4.64 -9.36
C VAL A 52 -6.44 -5.60 -10.39
N GLY A 53 -5.93 -6.83 -10.45
CA GLY A 53 -6.27 -7.80 -11.48
C GLY A 53 -5.80 -7.35 -12.86
N MET A 54 -4.56 -6.85 -12.95
CA MET A 54 -3.94 -6.38 -14.21
C MET A 54 -3.85 -7.49 -15.27
N ASP A 55 -3.85 -8.75 -14.85
CA ASP A 55 -3.85 -9.94 -15.70
C ASP A 55 -5.26 -10.32 -16.22
N LYS A 56 -6.31 -9.69 -15.69
CA LYS A 56 -7.71 -10.05 -15.96
C LYS A 56 -8.46 -8.89 -16.60
N LYS A 57 -8.90 -9.12 -17.84
CA LYS A 57 -9.78 -8.19 -18.57
C LYS A 57 -11.16 -8.00 -17.92
N THR A 58 -11.53 -8.85 -16.95
CA THR A 58 -12.84 -8.85 -16.27
C THR A 58 -12.83 -8.15 -14.92
N SER A 59 -11.66 -7.70 -14.44
CA SER A 59 -11.57 -6.94 -13.19
C SER A 59 -12.23 -5.56 -13.34
N PHE A 60 -12.59 -4.92 -12.22
CA PHE A 60 -13.15 -3.57 -12.24
C PHE A 60 -12.04 -2.54 -12.55
N ALA A 61 -12.25 -1.75 -13.60
CA ALA A 61 -11.38 -0.63 -14.00
C ALA A 61 -9.85 -0.91 -14.12
N PRO A 62 -9.39 -2.06 -14.64
CA PRO A 62 -7.95 -2.39 -14.70
C PRO A 62 -7.16 -1.43 -15.59
N HIS A 63 -7.78 -0.86 -16.63
CA HIS A 63 -7.17 0.14 -17.53
C HIS A 63 -6.98 1.52 -16.88
N VAL A 64 -7.72 1.83 -15.81
CA VAL A 64 -7.55 3.05 -15.01
C VAL A 64 -6.49 2.82 -13.94
N ALA A 65 -6.63 1.74 -13.17
CA ALA A 65 -5.71 1.42 -12.08
C ALA A 65 -4.28 1.09 -12.55
N SER A 66 -4.10 0.54 -13.75
CA SER A 66 -2.78 0.24 -14.32
C SER A 66 -1.95 1.48 -14.68
N ARG A 67 -2.57 2.67 -14.74
CA ARG A 67 -1.86 3.93 -15.01
C ARG A 67 -1.20 4.55 -13.77
N ILE A 68 -1.48 4.00 -12.59
CA ILE A 68 -0.77 4.37 -11.36
C ILE A 68 0.68 3.87 -11.46
N LYS A 69 1.62 4.74 -11.10
CA LYS A 69 3.04 4.42 -10.97
C LYS A 69 3.47 4.58 -9.52
N PHE A 70 4.23 3.63 -8.99
CA PHE A 70 4.89 3.81 -7.70
C PHE A 70 6.10 4.73 -7.86
N ALA A 71 6.16 5.78 -7.04
CA ALA A 71 7.32 6.66 -6.94
C ALA A 71 8.20 6.26 -5.75
N GLU A 72 7.58 5.96 -4.59
CA GLU A 72 8.29 5.58 -3.37
C GLU A 72 7.57 4.48 -2.58
N MET A 73 8.35 3.63 -1.93
CA MET A 73 7.87 2.66 -0.94
C MET A 73 8.77 2.69 0.30
N ASN A 74 8.21 3.14 1.42
CA ASN A 74 8.94 3.41 2.66
C ASN A 74 8.44 2.55 3.82
N PHE A 75 9.35 2.20 4.72
CA PHE A 75 9.06 1.48 5.96
C PHE A 75 9.92 2.02 7.10
N TYR A 76 9.28 2.77 7.99
CA TYR A 76 9.90 3.43 9.12
C TYR A 76 9.78 2.54 10.37
N GLY A 77 10.84 2.49 11.19
CA GLY A 77 10.86 1.70 12.42
C GLY A 77 11.38 0.26 12.22
N ARG A 78 12.24 0.01 11.22
CA ARG A 78 12.84 -1.32 10.97
C ARG A 78 13.67 -1.80 12.16
N GLU A 79 14.34 -0.88 12.85
CA GLU A 79 15.10 -1.11 14.07
C GLU A 79 14.23 -1.51 15.28
N LEU A 80 12.91 -1.36 15.19
CA LEU A 80 11.96 -1.74 16.24
C LEU A 80 11.44 -3.18 16.07
N LEU A 81 11.67 -3.81 14.92
CA LEU A 81 11.22 -5.17 14.65
C LEU A 81 11.85 -6.19 15.63
N GLY A 82 11.05 -7.13 16.13
CA GLY A 82 11.47 -8.15 17.09
C GLY A 82 11.67 -7.67 18.53
N LYS A 83 11.58 -6.37 18.80
CA LYS A 83 11.65 -5.82 20.16
C LYS A 83 10.29 -5.90 20.84
N LYS A 84 10.25 -6.38 22.09
CA LYS A 84 9.04 -6.29 22.92
C LYS A 84 8.71 -4.82 23.14
N GLN A 85 7.59 -4.36 22.55
CA GLN A 85 7.08 -3.04 22.85
C GLN A 85 6.58 -3.02 24.29
N LYS A 86 7.15 -2.12 25.11
CA LYS A 86 6.62 -1.85 26.44
C LYS A 86 5.26 -1.18 26.24
N ARG A 87 4.21 -1.73 26.88
CA ARG A 87 2.95 -0.98 27.02
C ARG A 87 3.26 0.31 27.77
N SER A 88 2.73 1.43 27.29
CA SER A 88 2.82 2.70 28.02
C SER A 88 2.25 2.48 29.42
N ASP A 89 3.03 2.84 30.44
CA ASP A 89 2.64 2.84 31.85
C ASP A 89 1.81 4.10 32.20
N GLY A 90 1.37 4.86 31.19
CA GLY A 90 0.66 6.13 31.36
C GLY A 90 1.55 7.28 31.85
N LYS A 91 2.86 7.06 32.03
CA LYS A 91 3.84 8.05 32.51
C LYS A 91 5.09 8.15 31.62
N GLY A 92 5.24 7.28 30.63
CA GLY A 92 6.40 7.21 29.73
C GLY A 92 6.20 7.86 28.36
N GLU A 93 7.33 8.06 27.69
CA GLU A 93 7.47 8.54 26.31
C GLU A 93 6.50 7.84 25.33
N PRO A 94 6.02 8.55 24.28
CA PRO A 94 5.15 7.97 23.26
C PRO A 94 5.73 6.68 22.68
N VAL A 95 4.90 5.64 22.58
CA VAL A 95 5.31 4.40 21.92
C VAL A 95 5.43 4.68 20.42
N VAL A 96 6.65 4.75 19.92
CA VAL A 96 6.92 4.82 18.48
C VAL A 96 6.62 3.45 17.86
N LEU A 97 5.63 3.40 16.98
CA LEU A 97 5.26 2.20 16.24
C LEU A 97 5.85 2.27 14.83
N PRO A 98 6.26 1.13 14.24
CA PRO A 98 6.61 1.10 12.83
C PRO A 98 5.46 1.58 11.96
N THR A 99 5.77 2.21 10.84
CA THR A 99 4.78 2.68 9.87
C THR A 99 5.28 2.45 8.45
N SER A 100 4.35 2.29 7.52
CA SER A 100 4.64 2.16 6.10
C SER A 100 4.00 3.29 5.32
N GLU A 101 4.67 3.73 4.26
CA GLU A 101 4.20 4.75 3.33
C GLU A 101 4.38 4.30 1.88
N SER A 102 3.38 4.60 1.06
CA SER A 102 3.46 4.46 -0.39
C SER A 102 3.20 5.82 -1.03
N VAL A 103 4.08 6.21 -1.96
CA VAL A 103 3.89 7.38 -2.81
C VAL A 103 3.68 6.92 -4.23
N LEU A 104 2.56 7.31 -4.83
CA LEU A 104 2.16 6.94 -6.18
C LEU A 104 1.88 8.18 -7.02
N GLU A 105 1.95 8.03 -8.33
CA GLU A 105 1.70 9.10 -9.28
C GLU A 105 0.78 8.62 -10.40
N VAL A 106 -0.12 9.51 -10.85
CA VAL A 106 -1.00 9.26 -11.99
C VAL A 106 -1.27 10.56 -12.72
N VAL A 107 -1.36 10.51 -14.06
CA VAL A 107 -1.82 11.64 -14.87
C VAL A 107 -3.31 11.45 -15.13
N VAL A 108 -4.11 12.48 -14.83
CA VAL A 108 -5.58 12.41 -15.01
C VAL A 108 -5.93 12.29 -16.49
N GLY A 109 -6.48 11.15 -16.89
CA GLY A 109 -6.99 10.91 -18.24
C GLY A 109 -8.45 11.34 -18.41
N GLU A 110 -8.91 11.43 -19.66
CA GLU A 110 -10.29 11.78 -19.98
C GLU A 110 -11.30 10.76 -19.43
N ASP A 111 -10.98 9.47 -19.55
CA ASP A 111 -11.77 8.35 -19.02
C ASP A 111 -11.75 8.23 -17.50
N MET A 112 -10.98 9.08 -16.81
CA MET A 112 -11.01 9.23 -15.35
C MET A 112 -11.92 10.36 -14.90
N CYS A 113 -12.42 11.19 -15.82
CA CYS A 113 -13.15 12.42 -15.52
C CYS A 113 -14.66 12.21 -15.48
N ASN A 114 -15.34 13.11 -14.78
CA ASN A 114 -16.79 13.30 -14.90
C ASN A 114 -17.11 14.31 -16.03
N SER A 115 -18.40 14.65 -16.18
CA SER A 115 -18.89 15.61 -17.18
C SER A 115 -18.33 17.02 -17.07
N PHE A 116 -17.64 17.36 -15.97
CA PHE A 116 -17.00 18.66 -15.75
C PHE A 116 -15.50 18.67 -16.10
N GLY A 117 -14.96 17.57 -16.65
CA GLY A 117 -13.53 17.49 -17.01
C GLY A 117 -12.58 17.43 -15.80
N VAL A 118 -13.10 17.01 -14.65
CA VAL A 118 -12.34 16.77 -13.41
C VAL A 118 -12.47 15.32 -13.01
N MET A 119 -11.48 14.78 -12.31
CA MET A 119 -11.47 13.38 -11.89
C MET A 119 -12.76 13.02 -11.16
N HIS A 120 -13.42 11.95 -11.63
CA HIS A 120 -14.64 11.45 -11.03
C HIS A 120 -14.38 11.02 -9.57
N GLY A 121 -15.29 11.34 -8.66
CA GLY A 121 -15.10 11.04 -7.22
C GLY A 121 -14.87 9.56 -6.93
N GLY A 122 -15.53 8.68 -7.68
CA GLY A 122 -15.30 7.22 -7.64
C GLY A 122 -13.91 6.78 -8.14
N CYS A 123 -13.34 7.49 -9.12
CA CYS A 123 -11.98 7.25 -9.60
C CYS A 123 -10.95 7.67 -8.55
N ALA A 124 -11.14 8.84 -7.92
CA ALA A 124 -10.32 9.28 -6.80
C ALA A 124 -10.39 8.31 -5.61
N ALA A 125 -11.59 7.79 -5.29
CA ALA A 125 -11.77 6.80 -4.24
C ALA A 125 -11.06 5.47 -4.57
N LEU A 126 -11.14 4.98 -5.82
CA LEU A 126 -10.39 3.81 -6.28
C LEU A 126 -8.87 4.01 -6.09
N PHE A 127 -8.34 5.16 -6.49
CA PHE A 127 -6.92 5.44 -6.36
C PHE A 127 -6.46 5.53 -4.90
N LEU A 128 -7.28 6.11 -4.02
CA LEU A 128 -7.01 6.14 -2.58
C LEU A 128 -7.08 4.75 -1.94
N ASP A 129 -8.05 3.91 -2.33
CA ASP A 129 -8.14 2.51 -1.91
C ASP A 129 -6.87 1.75 -2.29
N MET A 130 -6.46 1.82 -3.55
CA MET A 130 -5.24 1.18 -4.04
C MET A 130 -3.98 1.66 -3.31
N ALA A 131 -3.85 2.97 -3.09
CA ALA A 131 -2.71 3.55 -2.40
C ALA A 131 -2.61 3.09 -0.93
N THR A 132 -3.75 3.12 -0.22
CA THR A 132 -3.82 2.74 1.20
C THR A 132 -3.66 1.24 1.42
N VAL A 133 -4.20 0.40 0.54
CA VAL A 133 -3.92 -1.03 0.54
C VAL A 133 -2.42 -1.28 0.31
N SER A 134 -1.81 -0.55 -0.62
CA SER A 134 -0.38 -0.73 -0.93
C SER A 134 0.52 -0.47 0.27
N CYS A 135 0.29 0.61 1.04
CA CYS A 135 1.13 0.87 2.22
C CYS A 135 0.92 -0.18 3.32
N ILE A 136 -0.30 -0.71 3.47
CA ILE A 136 -0.62 -1.82 4.38
C ILE A 136 0.07 -3.13 3.95
N VAL A 137 0.11 -3.43 2.65
CA VAL A 137 0.85 -4.58 2.11
C VAL A 137 2.36 -4.43 2.35
N ASN A 138 2.91 -3.25 2.06
CA ASN A 138 4.33 -2.94 2.31
C ASN A 138 4.72 -3.14 3.78
N TYR A 139 3.85 -2.74 4.72
CA TYR A 139 4.05 -3.01 6.14
C TYR A 139 4.15 -4.52 6.42
N GLY A 140 3.26 -5.32 5.83
CA GLY A 140 3.22 -6.77 6.03
C GLY A 140 4.45 -7.48 5.47
N ILE A 141 4.90 -7.03 4.30
CA ILE A 141 6.13 -7.50 3.66
C ILE A 141 7.33 -7.21 4.57
N ALA A 142 7.49 -5.98 5.05
CA ALA A 142 8.63 -5.59 5.88
C ALA A 142 8.63 -6.25 7.28
N THR A 143 7.46 -6.56 7.82
CA THR A 143 7.31 -7.13 9.18
C THR A 143 7.12 -8.65 9.20
N GLY A 144 6.88 -9.28 8.05
CA GLY A 144 6.42 -10.66 7.96
C GLY A 144 4.99 -10.89 8.47
N MET A 145 4.25 -9.82 8.78
CA MET A 145 2.86 -9.89 9.22
C MET A 145 1.95 -10.13 8.01
N ASP A 146 1.01 -11.08 8.13
CA ASP A 146 -0.09 -11.18 7.16
C ASP A 146 -0.96 -9.92 7.26
N THR A 147 -0.91 -9.07 6.23
CA THR A 147 -1.72 -7.85 6.09
C THR A 147 -2.85 -7.96 5.10
N THR A 148 -3.19 -9.17 4.67
CA THR A 148 -4.35 -9.37 3.81
C THR A 148 -5.65 -9.04 4.53
N GLY A 149 -6.64 -8.66 3.73
CA GLY A 149 -7.94 -8.25 4.21
C GLY A 149 -8.73 -7.62 3.08
N VAL A 150 -9.94 -7.19 3.43
CA VAL A 150 -10.84 -6.49 2.51
C VAL A 150 -11.15 -5.12 3.07
N SER A 151 -11.37 -4.16 2.18
CA SER A 151 -11.83 -2.82 2.51
C SER A 151 -13.11 -2.91 3.35
N HIS A 152 -13.05 -2.42 4.59
CA HIS A 152 -14.17 -2.47 5.55
C HIS A 152 -14.99 -1.19 5.50
N ALA A 153 -14.32 -0.05 5.60
CA ALA A 153 -14.93 1.28 5.50
C ALA A 153 -13.90 2.31 5.06
N MET A 154 -14.30 3.21 4.18
CA MET A 154 -13.48 4.34 3.73
C MET A 154 -14.29 5.63 3.81
N ASN A 155 -13.75 6.64 4.51
CA ASN A 155 -14.31 7.98 4.54
C ASN A 155 -13.44 8.88 3.66
N VAL A 156 -14.05 9.50 2.64
CA VAL A 156 -13.36 10.33 1.63
C VAL A 156 -13.87 11.76 1.72
N VAL A 157 -12.94 12.71 1.74
CA VAL A 157 -13.20 14.15 1.71
C VAL A 157 -12.61 14.73 0.44
N TYR A 158 -13.43 15.43 -0.34
CA TYR A 158 -13.04 16.10 -1.58
C TYR A 158 -12.86 17.59 -1.32
N HIS A 159 -11.62 18.06 -1.42
CA HIS A 159 -11.21 19.43 -1.08
C HIS A 159 -11.14 20.33 -2.32
N GLN A 160 -10.53 19.82 -3.40
CA GLN A 160 -10.31 20.55 -4.65
C GLN A 160 -10.38 19.62 -5.87
N PRO A 161 -10.85 20.10 -7.02
CA PRO A 161 -10.96 19.29 -8.24
C PRO A 161 -9.59 19.00 -8.86
N ALA A 162 -9.30 17.73 -9.12
CA ALA A 162 -8.15 17.29 -9.93
C ALA A 162 -8.53 17.32 -11.42
N ARG A 163 -8.07 18.34 -12.16
CA ARG A 163 -8.43 18.54 -13.58
C ARG A 163 -7.72 17.52 -14.50
N ILE A 164 -8.31 17.26 -15.66
CA ILE A 164 -7.67 16.47 -16.74
C ILE A 164 -6.25 16.96 -17.04
N GLY A 165 -5.34 16.04 -17.32
CA GLY A 165 -3.94 16.31 -17.64
C GLY A 165 -3.09 16.79 -16.45
N ARG A 166 -3.62 16.84 -15.23
CA ARG A 166 -2.81 17.08 -14.02
C ARG A 166 -2.08 15.81 -13.61
N LYS A 167 -0.87 16.00 -13.07
CA LYS A 167 -0.08 14.92 -12.47
C LYS A 167 -0.40 14.91 -10.97
N ILE A 168 -1.13 13.91 -10.54
CA ILE A 168 -1.57 13.75 -9.16
C ILE A 168 -0.58 12.87 -8.40
N ARG A 169 -0.09 13.37 -7.27
CA ARG A 169 0.72 12.62 -6.31
C ARG A 169 -0.17 12.08 -5.21
N ILE A 170 -0.15 10.78 -4.97
CA ILE A 170 -0.96 10.10 -3.97
C ILE A 170 -0.05 9.59 -2.88
N VAL A 171 -0.25 10.02 -1.65
CA VAL A 171 0.53 9.57 -0.48
C VAL A 171 -0.39 8.80 0.45
N ALA A 172 -0.01 7.58 0.77
CA ALA A 172 -0.73 6.77 1.75
C ALA A 172 0.18 6.33 2.88
N ARG A 173 -0.30 6.40 4.13
CA ARG A 173 0.43 6.03 5.35
C ARG A 173 -0.41 5.15 6.25
N THR A 174 0.19 4.10 6.81
CA THR A 174 -0.44 3.29 7.85
C THR A 174 -0.65 4.10 9.13
N MET A 175 -1.78 3.94 9.80
CA MET A 175 -2.10 4.59 11.07
C MET A 175 -2.12 3.62 12.24
N SER A 176 -2.89 2.54 12.14
CA SER A 176 -2.94 1.47 13.14
C SER A 176 -2.86 0.12 12.46
N MET A 177 -1.89 -0.68 12.90
CA MET A 177 -1.58 -2.01 12.34
C MET A 177 -1.79 -3.15 13.35
N SER A 178 -2.51 -2.87 14.44
CA SER A 178 -2.77 -3.84 15.50
C SER A 178 -4.18 -4.43 15.42
N GLY A 179 -4.34 -5.67 15.88
CA GLY A 179 -5.65 -6.33 15.92
C GLY A 179 -6.20 -6.71 14.54
N ARG A 180 -7.53 -6.81 14.45
CA ARG A 180 -8.24 -7.28 13.24
C ARG A 180 -8.49 -6.19 12.20
N ILE A 181 -8.58 -4.93 12.63
CA ILE A 181 -8.86 -3.79 11.77
C ILE A 181 -7.59 -2.96 11.66
N ARG A 182 -7.15 -2.73 10.43
CA ARG A 182 -6.00 -1.92 10.09
C ARG A 182 -6.49 -0.65 9.45
N THR A 183 -5.78 0.45 9.66
CA THR A 183 -6.17 1.74 9.12
C THR A 183 -5.01 2.41 8.42
N ALA A 184 -5.32 3.14 7.37
CA ALA A 184 -4.39 3.98 6.65
C ALA A 184 -5.07 5.29 6.26
N ARG A 185 -4.28 6.36 6.16
CA ARG A 185 -4.68 7.64 5.58
C ARG A 185 -4.15 7.72 4.16
N GLY A 186 -4.95 8.24 3.24
CA GLY A 186 -4.54 8.55 1.88
C GLY A 186 -4.78 10.03 1.55
N GLU A 187 -3.92 10.61 0.72
CA GLU A 187 -4.01 12.00 0.28
C GLU A 187 -3.60 12.13 -1.19
N MET A 188 -4.39 12.85 -1.98
CA MET A 188 -4.13 13.15 -3.38
C MET A 188 -3.80 14.64 -3.52
N TRP A 189 -2.67 14.93 -4.15
CA TRP A 189 -2.10 16.26 -4.28
C TRP A 189 -1.88 16.64 -5.74
N ASP A 190 -2.29 17.85 -6.13
CA ASP A 190 -1.89 18.53 -7.37
C ASP A 190 -0.87 19.61 -7.01
N GLY A 191 0.42 19.30 -7.16
CA GLY A 191 1.49 20.11 -6.56
C GLY A 191 1.36 20.18 -5.03
N ASP A 192 1.14 21.39 -4.52
CA ASP A 192 0.95 21.68 -3.10
C ASP A 192 -0.53 21.76 -2.69
N VAL A 193 -1.45 21.57 -3.63
CA VAL A 193 -2.89 21.65 -3.38
C VAL A 193 -3.43 20.26 -3.04
N LEU A 194 -4.02 20.12 -1.86
CA LEU A 194 -4.73 18.90 -1.46
C LEU A 194 -6.06 18.81 -2.24
N CYS A 195 -6.21 17.77 -3.06
CA CYS A 195 -7.42 17.52 -3.84
C CYS A 195 -8.42 16.65 -3.08
N THR A 196 -7.95 15.52 -2.55
CA THR A 196 -8.80 14.51 -1.90
C THR A 196 -8.03 13.85 -0.78
N SER A 197 -8.69 13.52 0.33
CA SER A 197 -8.10 12.73 1.40
C SER A 197 -9.05 11.64 1.87
N CYS A 198 -8.53 10.54 2.42
CA CYS A 198 -9.34 9.53 3.06
C CYS A 198 -8.73 8.95 4.33
N ILE A 199 -9.60 8.36 5.15
CA ILE A 199 -9.24 7.33 6.12
C ILE A 199 -9.87 6.03 5.64
N HIS A 200 -9.05 5.00 5.48
CA HIS A 200 -9.45 3.70 5.00
C HIS A 200 -9.15 2.64 6.07
N SER A 201 -10.16 1.85 6.42
CA SER A 201 -10.05 0.70 7.31
C SER A 201 -10.18 -0.60 6.52
N ILE A 202 -9.28 -1.54 6.81
CA ILE A 202 -9.21 -2.86 6.19
C ILE A 202 -9.38 -3.89 7.30
N VAL A 203 -10.31 -4.82 7.12
CA VAL A 203 -10.51 -5.92 8.06
C VAL A 203 -9.78 -7.16 7.55
N ASN A 204 -8.94 -7.74 8.40
CA ASN A 204 -8.37 -9.05 8.14
C ASN A 204 -9.49 -10.11 8.30
N VAL A 205 -9.85 -10.74 7.19
CA VAL A 205 -10.82 -11.84 7.19
C VAL A 205 -10.03 -13.12 7.43
N SER A 206 -9.92 -13.52 8.69
CA SER A 206 -9.36 -14.81 9.08
C SER A 206 -10.29 -15.94 8.62
N GLY A 207 -10.19 -16.33 7.36
CA GLY A 207 -10.98 -17.39 6.72
C GLY A 207 -10.54 -17.49 5.27
N LYS A 208 -10.33 -18.70 4.75
CA LYS A 208 -9.83 -18.96 3.39
C LYS A 208 -10.59 -18.08 2.38
N MET A 209 -9.90 -17.10 1.82
CA MET A 209 -10.39 -16.34 0.68
C MET A 209 -10.32 -17.29 -0.52
N GLU A 210 -11.34 -18.13 -0.69
CA GLU A 210 -11.42 -19.05 -1.82
C GLU A 210 -11.75 -18.25 -3.08
N ARG A 211 -11.00 -18.49 -4.16
CA ARG A 211 -11.34 -17.93 -5.48
C ARG A 211 -12.78 -18.34 -5.82
N ALA A 212 -13.57 -17.41 -6.34
CA ALA A 212 -14.76 -17.77 -7.10
C ALA A 212 -14.31 -18.66 -8.28
N GLY A 213 -14.55 -19.97 -8.19
CA GLY A 213 -14.16 -20.96 -9.20
C GLY A 213 -13.36 -22.18 -8.70
N GLY A 214 -12.93 -22.23 -7.43
CA GLY A 214 -12.43 -23.47 -6.82
C GLY A 214 -10.97 -23.85 -7.09
N LYS A 215 -10.36 -24.34 -5.99
CA LYS A 215 -9.08 -25.04 -5.69
C LYS A 215 -7.85 -24.95 -6.62
N LEU A 216 -6.70 -24.74 -5.96
CA LEU A 216 -5.35 -25.03 -6.45
C LEU A 216 -5.21 -26.48 -6.91
#